data_AF-A0A2V9ANF4-F1
#
_entry.id   AF-A0A2V9ANF4-F1
#
_cell.length_a   1.000
_cell.length_b   1.000
_cell.length_c   1.000
_cell.angle_alpha   90.00
_cell.angle_beta   90.00
_cell.angle_gamma   90.00
#
_symmetry.space_group_name_H-M   'P 1'
#
loop_
_entity.id
_entity.type
_entity.pdbx_description
1 polymer ?
#
loop_
_entity_poly.entity_id
_entity_poly.type
_entity_poly.pdbx_seq_one_letter_code
_entity_poly.pdbx_strand_id
1 'polypeptide(L)'
;MDERAFYTEREENKAQKLVCPSCRNEFTASVRWKVCTKRKELPRGAGGEDRVKFAKASSYMVRLDDLVACHKCRKRIELTGQSTILINDNLGDRNADPENFGNR
;
A
#
# COMPACT_ATOMS: atom_id res chain seq x y z
N MET A 1 1.27 -5.80 -22.68
CA MET A 1 1.48 -6.51 -21.40
C MET A 1 0.61 -5.83 -20.38
N ASP A 2 -0.26 -6.56 -19.68
CA ASP A 2 -1.12 -5.98 -18.65
C ASP A 2 -0.28 -5.43 -17.50
N GLU A 3 -0.40 -4.13 -17.23
CA GLU A 3 0.29 -3.43 -16.13
C GLU A 3 -0.02 -4.04 -14.74
N ARG A 4 -1.05 -4.88 -14.66
CA ARG A 4 -1.43 -5.66 -13.48
C ARG A 4 -0.47 -6.82 -13.18
N ALA A 5 0.29 -7.30 -14.15
CA ALA A 5 1.22 -8.42 -13.98
C ALA A 5 2.50 -8.04 -13.21
N PHE A 6 2.74 -6.73 -12.99
CA PHE A 6 3.93 -6.22 -12.30
C PHE A 6 3.80 -6.22 -10.77
N TYR A 7 2.59 -6.39 -10.23
CA TYR A 7 2.32 -6.34 -8.80
C TYR A 7 1.76 -7.66 -8.29
N THR A 8 2.20 -8.05 -7.11
CA THR A 8 1.56 -9.12 -6.35
C THR A 8 0.60 -8.46 -5.37
N GLU A 9 -0.70 -8.60 -5.64
CA GLU A 9 -1.78 -8.11 -4.79
C GLU A 9 -2.06 -9.14 -3.68
N ARG A 10 -2.00 -8.74 -2.42
CA ARG A 10 -2.36 -9.57 -1.27
C ARG A 10 -3.33 -8.83 -0.37
N GLU A 11 -4.34 -9.52 0.12
CA GLU A 11 -5.24 -8.97 1.14
C GLU A 11 -4.77 -9.39 2.53
N GLU A 12 -4.70 -8.43 3.45
CA GLU A 12 -4.30 -8.64 4.84
C GLU A 12 -5.24 -7.91 5.79
N ASN A 13 -5.56 -8.54 6.92
CA ASN A 13 -6.40 -7.95 7.95
C ASN A 13 -5.50 -7.41 9.05
N LYS A 14 -5.47 -6.09 9.24
CA LYS A 14 -4.65 -5.46 10.28
C LYS A 14 -5.53 -4.94 11.41
N ALA A 15 -5.25 -5.39 12.62
CA ALA A 15 -5.88 -4.88 13.82
C ALA A 15 -5.41 -3.43 14.07
N GLN A 16 -6.36 -2.50 14.11
CA GLN A 16 -6.11 -1.08 14.36
C GLN A 16 -6.86 -0.65 15.62
N LYS A 17 -6.15 -0.04 16.56
CA LYS A 17 -6.76 0.62 17.71
C LYS A 17 -7.40 1.92 17.25
N LEU A 18 -8.70 2.08 17.50
CA LEU A 18 -9.50 3.22 17.10
C LEU A 18 -10.29 3.74 18.29
N VAL A 19 -10.49 5.06 18.33
CA VAL A 19 -11.33 5.71 19.33
C VAL A 19 -12.63 6.12 18.68
N CYS A 20 -13.77 5.70 19.24
CA CYS A 20 -15.07 6.06 18.68
C CYS A 20 -15.36 7.55 18.93
N PRO A 21 -15.67 8.37 17.91
CA PRO A 21 -16.04 9.77 18.12
C PRO A 21 -17.37 9.93 18.87
N SER A 22 -18.27 8.95 18.78
CA SER A 22 -19.60 9.01 19.39
C SER A 22 -19.61 8.67 20.88
N CYS A 23 -18.84 7.66 21.31
CA CYS A 23 -18.81 7.24 22.73
C CYS A 23 -17.43 7.36 23.38
N ARG A 24 -16.40 7.81 22.64
CA ARG A 24 -15.01 8.03 23.09
C ARG A 24 -14.31 6.80 23.70
N ASN A 25 -14.84 5.61 23.44
CA ASN A 25 -14.22 4.37 23.87
C ASN A 25 -13.14 3.96 22.86
N GLU A 26 -12.01 3.47 23.37
CA GLU A 26 -10.99 2.79 22.58
C GLU A 26 -11.43 1.36 22.30
N PHE A 27 -11.27 0.91 21.06
CA PHE A 27 -11.52 -0.46 20.65
C PHE A 27 -10.58 -0.87 19.52
N THR A 28 -10.34 -2.17 19.40
CA THR A 28 -9.54 -2.75 18.32
C THR A 28 -10.46 -3.21 17.20
N ALA A 29 -10.24 -2.70 15.99
CA ALA A 29 -10.97 -3.07 14.79
C ALA A 29 -10.08 -3.81 13.81
N SER A 30 -10.61 -4.86 13.18
CA SER A 30 -9.92 -5.59 12.12
C SER A 30 -10.20 -4.92 10.79
N VAL A 31 -9.25 -4.12 10.30
CA VAL A 31 -9.36 -3.37 9.05
C VAL A 31 -8.74 -4.19 7.91
N ARG A 32 -9.42 -4.26 6.77
CA ARG A 32 -8.88 -4.92 5.57
C ARG A 32 -7.95 -3.99 4.82
N TRP A 33 -6.77 -4.49 4.49
CA TRP A 33 -5.74 -3.82 3.71
C TRP A 33 -5.41 -4.65 2.49
N LYS A 34 -5.16 -3.99 1.37
CA LYS A 34 -4.65 -4.55 0.14
C LYS A 34 -3.20 -4.14 0.00
N VAL A 35 -2.29 -5.08 0.17
CA VAL A 35 -0.85 -4.89 -0.01
C VAL A 35 -0.52 -5.16 -1.47
N CYS A 36 -0.12 -4.11 -2.18
CA CYS A 36 0.40 -4.20 -3.53
C CYS A 36 1.93 -4.22 -3.43
N THR A 37 2.52 -5.40 -3.53
CA THR A 37 3.98 -5.56 -3.52
C THR A 37 4.50 -5.57 -4.95
N LYS A 38 5.52 -4.74 -5.24
CA LYS A 38 6.23 -4.77 -6.51
C LYS A 38 6.93 -6.11 -6.68
N ARG A 39 6.74 -6.78 -7.82
CA ARG A 39 7.50 -8.02 -8.12
C ARG A 39 8.98 -7.72 -8.28
N LYS A 40 9.85 -8.71 -8.04
CA LYS A 40 11.31 -8.54 -8.18
C LYS A 40 11.77 -8.50 -9.65
N GLU A 41 11.04 -9.14 -10.54
CA GLU A 41 11.42 -9.32 -11.94
C GLU A 41 10.26 -8.92 -12.87
N LEU A 42 10.57 -8.21 -13.96
CA LEU A 42 9.59 -7.98 -15.02
C LEU A 42 9.35 -9.28 -15.81
N PRO A 43 8.12 -9.56 -16.24
CA PRO A 43 7.83 -10.67 -17.14
C PRO A 43 8.69 -10.59 -18.41
N ARG A 44 9.22 -11.74 -18.85
CA ARG A 44 10.03 -11.88 -20.06
C ARG A 44 9.21 -11.37 -21.26
N GLY A 45 9.60 -10.20 -21.80
CA GLY A 45 8.90 -9.52 -22.90
C GLY A 45 8.49 -8.07 -22.62
N ALA A 46 8.82 -7.55 -21.43
CA ALA A 46 8.56 -6.15 -21.09
C ALA A 46 9.45 -5.19 -21.90
N GLY A 47 8.83 -4.18 -22.51
CA GLY A 47 9.52 -3.18 -23.32
C GLY A 47 10.32 -2.20 -22.47
N GLY A 48 11.02 -1.26 -23.13
CA GLY A 48 11.80 -0.22 -22.45
C GLY A 48 10.96 0.65 -21.51
N GLU A 49 9.71 0.95 -21.89
CA GLU A 49 8.79 1.78 -21.11
C GLU A 49 8.34 1.10 -19.80
N ASP A 50 8.11 -0.21 -19.85
CA ASP A 50 7.72 -1.01 -18.68
C ASP A 50 8.82 -1.03 -17.62
N ARG A 51 10.10 -1.04 -18.05
CA ARG A 51 11.27 -0.99 -17.16
C ARG A 51 11.36 0.33 -16.40
N VAL A 52 11.05 1.46 -17.05
CA VAL A 52 11.05 2.78 -16.42
C VAL A 52 9.90 2.90 -15.41
N LYS A 53 8.68 2.48 -15.80
CA LYS A 53 7.53 2.44 -14.89
C LYS A 53 7.80 1.54 -13.69
N PHE A 54 8.42 0.38 -13.92
CA PHE A 54 8.81 -0.52 -12.86
C PHE A 54 9.86 0.10 -11.94
N ALA A 55 10.91 0.76 -12.46
CA ALA A 55 11.92 1.42 -11.62
C ALA A 55 11.28 2.42 -10.64
N LYS A 56 10.27 3.18 -11.10
CA LYS A 56 9.54 4.18 -10.29
C LYS A 56 8.47 3.59 -9.36
N ALA A 57 8.05 2.35 -9.58
CA ALA A 57 7.04 1.71 -8.74
C ALA A 57 7.56 1.46 -7.32
N SER A 58 6.74 1.78 -6.32
CA SER A 58 6.96 1.42 -4.90
C SER A 58 5.86 0.47 -4.45
N SER A 59 6.14 -0.37 -3.44
CA SER A 59 5.07 -1.14 -2.82
C SER A 59 4.25 -0.23 -1.90
N TYR A 60 2.96 -0.51 -1.82
CA TYR A 60 2.04 0.26 -0.99
C TYR A 60 0.93 -0.63 -0.47
N MET A 61 0.32 -0.20 0.62
CA MET A 61 -0.88 -0.81 1.18
C MET A 61 -2.04 0.17 1.08
N VAL A 62 -3.17 -0.31 0.55
CA VAL A 62 -4.41 0.45 0.42
C VAL A 62 -5.41 -0.11 1.41
N ARG A 63 -6.00 0.75 2.24
CA ARG A 63 -7.10 0.38 3.11
C ARG A 63 -8.34 0.15 2.24
N LEU A 64 -8.95 -1.03 2.37
CA LEU A 64 -10.17 -1.38 1.63
C LEU A 64 -11.45 -1.04 2.41
N ASP A 65 -11.33 -0.89 3.73
CA ASP A 65 -12.48 -0.64 4.59
C ASP A 65 -12.58 0.86 4.92
N ASP A 66 -13.76 1.43 4.70
CA ASP A 66 -14.06 2.84 4.99
C ASP A 66 -14.91 3.02 6.26
N LEU A 67 -15.57 1.96 6.73
CA LEU A 67 -16.59 2.04 7.77
C LEU A 67 -16.43 0.92 8.80
N VAL A 68 -16.09 1.29 10.03
CA VAL A 68 -16.04 0.35 11.15
C VAL A 68 -17.22 0.56 12.10
N ALA A 69 -17.78 -0.54 12.61
CA ALA A 69 -18.77 -0.47 13.69
C ALA A 69 -18.06 -0.46 15.06
N CYS A 70 -18.41 0.50 15.92
CA CYS A 70 -17.92 0.51 17.30
C CYS A 70 -18.38 -0.74 18.05
N HIS A 71 -17.48 -1.39 18.80
CA HIS A 71 -17.83 -2.54 19.63
C HIS A 71 -18.89 -2.20 20.70
N LYS A 72 -18.87 -0.97 21.25
CA LYS A 72 -19.74 -0.56 22.37
C LYS A 72 -21.08 0.01 21.92
N CYS A 73 -21.07 1.05 21.10
CA CYS A 73 -22.29 1.76 20.68
C CYS A 73 -22.85 1.29 19.33
N ARG A 74 -22.15 0.36 18.64
CA ARG A 74 -22.52 -0.18 17.31
C ARG A 74 -22.70 0.86 16.21
N LYS A 75 -22.36 2.12 16.47
CA LYS A 75 -22.41 3.20 15.50
C LYS A 75 -21.30 3.00 14.47
N ARG A 76 -21.64 3.23 13.20
CA ARG A 76 -20.68 3.24 12.10
C ARG A 76 -19.81 4.49 12.20
N ILE A 77 -18.51 4.28 12.08
CA ILE A 77 -17.50 5.33 12.14
C ILE A 77 -16.74 5.25 10.82
N GLU A 78 -16.63 6.39 10.15
CA GLU A 78 -15.80 6.52 8.96
C GLU A 78 -14.32 6.57 9.39
N LEU A 79 -13.48 5.75 8.77
CA LEU A 79 -12.04 5.85 8.98
C LEU A 79 -11.50 7.05 8.19
N THR A 80 -11.54 8.25 8.75
CA THR A 80 -11.14 9.49 8.04
C THR A 80 -9.62 9.70 7.92
N GLY A 81 -8.81 8.64 8.00
CA GLY A 81 -7.35 8.68 7.93
C GLY A 81 -6.77 8.28 6.58
N GLN A 82 -5.43 8.28 6.47
CA GLN A 82 -4.70 7.86 5.29
C GLN A 82 -5.20 6.51 4.76
N SER A 83 -5.65 6.50 3.51
CA SER A 83 -6.14 5.31 2.81
C SER A 83 -4.99 4.54 2.14
N THR A 84 -3.84 5.16 1.95
CA THR A 84 -2.66 4.54 1.34
C THR A 84 -1.43 4.77 2.19
N ILE A 85 -0.71 3.71 2.54
CA ILE A 85 0.59 3.80 3.20
C ILE A 85 1.64 3.26 2.23
N LEU A 86 2.66 4.06 1.95
CA LEU A 86 3.80 3.62 1.15
C LEU A 86 4.65 2.69 2.02
N ILE A 87 4.88 1.48 1.51
CA ILE A 87 5.79 0.53 2.13
C ILE A 87 7.15 0.87 1.54
N ASN A 88 7.98 1.53 2.34
CA ASN A 88 9.31 1.90 1.88
C ASN A 88 10.19 0.63 1.82
N ASP A 89 10.19 -0.07 0.69
CA ASP A 89 11.11 -1.20 0.42
C ASP A 89 12.56 -0.73 0.18
N ASN A 90 12.98 0.38 0.78
CA ASN A 90 14.35 0.90 0.70
C ASN A 90 15.36 0.02 1.48
N LEU A 91 14.98 -1.22 1.83
CA LEU A 91 15.88 -2.25 2.35
C LEU A 91 16.52 -3.09 1.22
N GLY A 92 16.40 -2.66 -0.03
CA GLY A 92 16.83 -3.44 -1.19
C GLY A 92 17.58 -2.70 -2.28
N ASP A 93 17.96 -1.44 -2.10
CA ASP A 93 18.84 -0.78 -3.06
C ASP A 93 19.69 0.32 -2.39
N ARG A 94 20.83 -0.10 -1.83
CA ARG A 94 21.91 0.82 -1.41
C ARG A 94 22.75 1.28 -2.63
N ASN A 95 22.27 1.03 -3.84
CA ASN A 95 23.00 1.28 -5.08
C ASN A 95 22.09 1.80 -6.21
N ALA A 96 21.19 2.72 -5.87
CA ALA A 96 20.57 3.59 -6.85
C ALA A 96 21.59 4.70 -7.08
N ASP A 97 22.61 4.33 -7.85
CA ASP A 97 23.64 5.18 -8.42
C ASP A 97 23.06 6.55 -8.82
N PRO A 98 23.53 7.66 -8.21
CA PRO A 98 23.10 9.01 -8.59
C PRO A 98 23.82 9.54 -9.86
N GLU A 99 24.44 8.70 -10.68
CA GLU A 99 25.29 9.11 -11.82
C GLU A 99 24.77 8.61 -13.18
N ASN A 100 23.58 9.07 -13.58
CA ASN A 100 23.32 9.24 -15.02
C ASN A 100 22.27 10.30 -15.34
N PHE A 101 22.40 11.50 -14.75
CA PHE A 101 21.85 12.69 -15.38
C PHE A 101 22.81 13.15 -16.47
N GLY A 102 22.67 12.49 -17.63
CA GLY A 102 23.03 12.94 -18.97
C GLY A 102 24.20 13.91 -19.15
N ASN A 103 25.23 13.43 -19.86
CA ASN A 103 26.06 14.26 -20.71
C ASN A 103 25.19 15.24 -21.54
N ARG A 104 25.23 16.53 -21.21
CA ARG A 104 25.40 17.62 -22.18
C ARG A 104 25.83 18.91 -21.49
#